data_AF-A0A1T4Q467-F1
#
_entry.id   AF-A0A1T4Q467-F1
#
_cell.length_a   1.000
_cell.length_b   1.000
_cell.length_c   1.000
_cell.angle_alpha   90.00
_cell.angle_beta   90.00
_cell.angle_gamma   90.00
#
_symmetry.space_group_name_H-M   'P 1'
#
loop_
_entity.id
_entity.type
_entity.pdbx_description
1 polymer ?
#
loop_
_entity_poly.entity_id
_entity_poly.type
_entity_poly.pdbx_seq_one_letter_code
_entity_poly.pdbx_strand_id
1 'polypeptide(L)'
;MQTKVVGFCSVSALVGFGAWFYNEPSFEPAIGFIVSIGALAANYWPKKPEKHASNRLKGRNTFDYSNNNGRFVIGSNELLFETAWSKASDESIHVYNDPASIKGVALVKGVSAINLISNAKSYDFSSRSRTPQEGDIVVFENSYGNFAAVKIIDIKDNTRNDSIDELTFEYVINPDGHTNFR
;
A
#
# COMPACT_ATOMS: atom_id res chain seq x y z
N MET A 1 13.74 10.54 -10.51
CA MET A 1 14.81 11.09 -11.38
C MET A 1 15.90 10.05 -11.66
N GLN A 2 16.44 9.37 -10.64
CA GLN A 2 17.49 8.34 -10.77
C GLN A 2 17.14 7.19 -11.74
N THR A 3 15.96 6.58 -11.63
CA THR A 3 15.52 5.47 -12.53
C THR A 3 15.48 5.89 -14.01
N LYS A 4 15.11 7.14 -14.31
CA LYS A 4 15.05 7.68 -15.67
C LYS A 4 16.45 7.87 -16.25
N VAL A 5 17.38 8.41 -15.45
CA VAL A 5 18.78 8.61 -15.86
C VAL A 5 19.46 7.26 -16.10
N VAL A 6 19.31 6.31 -15.17
CA VAL A 6 19.87 4.95 -15.31
C VAL A 6 19.29 4.26 -16.54
N GLY A 7 17.97 4.36 -16.76
CA GLY A 7 17.32 3.80 -17.94
C GLY A 7 17.87 4.35 -19.25
N PHE A 8 18.07 5.67 -19.35
CA PHE A 8 18.64 6.31 -20.54
C PHE A 8 20.08 5.84 -20.81
N CYS A 9 20.92 5.76 -19.77
CA CYS A 9 22.29 5.27 -19.90
C CYS A 9 22.33 3.80 -20.36
N SER A 10 21.46 2.95 -19.81
CA SER A 10 21.40 1.53 -20.18
C SER A 10 20.91 1.31 -21.62
N VAL A 11 19.95 2.12 -22.11
CA VAL A 11 19.54 2.09 -23.53
C VAL A 11 20.68 2.54 -24.44
N SER A 12 21.38 3.62 -24.07
CA SER A 12 22.50 4.14 -24.87
C SER A 12 23.63 3.11 -24.96
N ALA A 13 23.95 2.44 -23.84
CA ALA A 13 24.91 1.35 -23.81
C ALA A 13 24.46 0.15 -24.65
N LEU A 14 23.19 -0.25 -24.58
CA LEU A 14 22.64 -1.35 -25.38
C LEU A 14 22.80 -1.10 -26.88
N VAL A 15 22.47 0.11 -27.34
CA VAL A 15 22.63 0.51 -28.75
C VAL A 15 24.11 0.54 -29.13
N GLY A 16 24.96 1.13 -28.30
CA GLY A 16 26.40 1.22 -28.55
C GLY A 16 27.06 -0.15 -28.66
N PHE A 17 26.81 -1.04 -27.71
CA PHE A 17 27.34 -2.41 -27.74
C PHE A 17 26.72 -3.26 -28.85
N GLY A 18 25.43 -3.06 -29.18
CA GLY A 18 24.79 -3.74 -30.31
C GLY A 18 25.40 -3.33 -31.65
N ALA A 19 25.63 -2.03 -31.85
CA ALA A 19 26.30 -1.52 -33.04
C ALA A 19 27.76 -1.98 -33.14
N TRP A 20 28.48 -2.00 -32.02
CA TRP A 20 29.84 -2.53 -31.99
C TRP A 20 29.86 -4.03 -32.31
N PHE A 21 28.98 -4.84 -31.71
CA PHE A 21 28.87 -6.26 -31.99
C PHE A 21 28.53 -6.56 -33.45
N TYR A 22 27.68 -5.74 -34.08
CA TYR A 22 27.32 -5.88 -35.49
C TYR A 22 28.51 -5.65 -36.43
N ASN A 23 29.34 -4.64 -36.15
CA ASN A 23 30.52 -4.31 -36.97
C ASN A 23 31.71 -5.22 -36.68
N GLU A 24 31.91 -5.58 -35.41
CA GLU A 24 33.03 -6.40 -34.93
C GLU A 24 32.52 -7.51 -34.00
N PRO A 25 32.05 -8.64 -34.56
CA PRO A 25 31.55 -9.76 -33.77
C PRO A 25 32.66 -10.38 -32.91
N SER A 26 32.68 -10.04 -31.63
CA SER A 26 33.64 -10.55 -30.65
C SER A 26 33.03 -10.62 -29.24
N PHE A 27 33.76 -11.22 -28.30
CA PHE A 27 33.26 -11.44 -26.94
C PHE A 27 33.05 -10.15 -26.15
N GLU A 28 33.89 -9.14 -26.34
CA GLU A 28 33.82 -7.87 -25.60
C GLU A 28 32.49 -7.12 -25.83
N PRO A 29 32.08 -6.80 -27.08
CA PRO A 29 30.79 -6.16 -27.32
C PRO A 29 29.61 -7.07 -26.99
N ALA A 30 29.75 -8.40 -27.09
CA ALA A 30 28.72 -9.34 -26.67
C ALA A 30 28.45 -9.26 -25.15
N ILE A 31 29.50 -9.21 -24.33
CA ILE A 31 29.36 -9.06 -22.87
C ILE A 31 28.70 -7.72 -22.54
N GLY A 32 29.12 -6.63 -23.18
CA GLY A 32 28.51 -5.31 -22.99
C GLY A 32 27.02 -5.27 -23.37
N PHE A 33 26.65 -5.96 -24.44
CA PHE A 33 25.26 -6.10 -24.86
C PHE A 33 24.42 -6.88 -23.84
N ILE A 34 24.93 -8.00 -23.33
CA ILE A 34 24.25 -8.79 -22.29
C ILE A 34 24.10 -8.00 -20.98
N VAL A 35 25.15 -7.30 -20.55
CA VAL A 35 25.15 -6.50 -19.32
C VAL A 35 24.15 -5.34 -19.42
N SER A 36 24.07 -4.67 -20.56
CA SER A 36 23.12 -3.56 -20.77
C SER A 36 21.67 -4.05 -20.81
N ILE A 37 21.37 -5.23 -21.37
CA ILE A 37 20.06 -5.89 -21.23
C ILE A 37 19.77 -6.18 -19.75
N GLY A 38 20.73 -6.76 -19.01
CA GLY A 38 20.58 -7.06 -17.59
C GLY A 38 20.31 -5.81 -16.74
N ALA A 39 20.98 -4.70 -17.04
CA ALA A 39 20.76 -3.42 -16.36
C ALA A 39 19.37 -2.84 -16.65
N LEU A 40 18.89 -2.93 -17.89
CA LEU A 40 17.51 -2.56 -18.23
C LEU A 40 16.51 -3.45 -17.49
N ALA A 41 16.71 -4.77 -17.54
CA ALA A 41 15.87 -5.72 -16.83
C ALA A 41 15.81 -5.37 -15.34
N ALA A 42 16.94 -5.18 -14.66
CA ALA A 42 16.96 -4.83 -13.24
C ALA A 42 16.26 -3.49 -12.90
N ASN A 43 16.33 -2.50 -13.80
CA ASN A 43 15.73 -1.19 -13.58
C ASN A 43 14.21 -1.17 -13.81
N TYR A 44 13.70 -2.06 -14.66
CA TYR A 44 12.28 -2.15 -15.02
C TYR A 44 11.58 -3.42 -14.49
N TRP A 45 12.32 -4.34 -13.87
CA TRP A 45 11.72 -5.53 -13.27
C TRP A 45 10.75 -5.10 -12.17
N PRO A 46 9.52 -5.64 -12.14
CA PRO A 46 8.61 -5.37 -11.05
C PRO A 46 9.27 -5.79 -9.74
N LYS A 47 9.49 -4.82 -8.85
CA LYS A 47 9.99 -5.11 -7.50
C LYS A 47 8.98 -6.03 -6.83
N LYS A 48 9.50 -6.99 -6.05
CA LYS A 48 8.65 -7.83 -5.20
C LYS A 48 7.76 -6.91 -4.34
N PRO A 49 6.44 -7.13 -4.31
CA PRO A 49 5.57 -6.34 -3.44
C PRO A 49 6.02 -6.53 -1.99
N GLU A 50 6.04 -5.44 -1.24
CA GLU A 50 6.35 -5.51 0.18
C GLU A 50 5.26 -6.32 0.90
N LYS A 51 5.66 -7.19 1.82
CA LYS A 51 4.76 -8.14 2.50
C LYS A 51 3.60 -7.44 3.23
N HIS A 52 3.82 -6.21 3.69
CA HIS A 52 2.87 -5.42 4.45
C HIS A 52 2.53 -4.09 3.74
N ALA A 53 2.54 -4.08 2.40
CA ALA A 53 2.15 -2.89 1.65
C ALA A 53 1.38 -3.19 0.36
N SER A 54 0.57 -2.22 -0.06
CA SER A 54 -0.12 -2.25 -1.34
C SER A 54 -0.17 -0.85 -1.97
N ASN A 55 0.48 -0.66 -3.11
CA ASN A 55 0.52 0.64 -3.81
C ASN A 55 -0.76 0.94 -4.62
N ARG A 56 -1.80 0.10 -4.52
CA ARG A 56 -3.05 0.27 -5.27
C ARG A 56 -3.93 1.31 -4.58
N LEU A 57 -4.78 1.98 -5.34
CA LEU A 57 -5.79 2.91 -4.79
C LEU A 57 -7.00 2.18 -4.20
N LYS A 58 -7.19 0.91 -4.57
CA LYS A 58 -8.25 0.07 -4.01
C LYS A 58 -7.83 -1.38 -4.02
N GLY A 59 -8.34 -2.15 -3.07
CA GLY A 59 -8.09 -3.57 -3.01
C GLY A 59 -8.64 -4.23 -1.76
N ARG A 60 -8.38 -5.53 -1.67
CA ARG A 60 -8.58 -6.36 -0.48
C ARG A 60 -7.22 -6.92 -0.12
N ASN A 61 -6.83 -6.82 1.15
CA ASN A 61 -5.60 -7.41 1.66
C ASN A 61 -5.90 -8.20 2.93
N THR A 62 -5.07 -9.20 3.15
CA THR A 62 -5.07 -10.03 4.35
C THR A 62 -3.63 -10.04 4.87
N PHE A 63 -3.45 -9.78 6.15
CA PHE A 63 -2.12 -9.84 6.77
C PHE A 63 -2.21 -10.23 8.24
N ASP A 64 -1.09 -10.78 8.73
CA ASP A 64 -0.93 -11.09 10.13
C ASP A 64 -0.61 -9.83 10.93
N TYR A 65 -1.56 -9.40 11.77
CA TYR A 65 -1.45 -8.17 12.55
C TYR A 65 -0.63 -8.31 13.83
N SER A 66 -0.22 -9.54 14.20
CA SER A 66 0.77 -9.74 15.27
C SER A 66 2.18 -9.40 14.82
N ASN A 67 2.41 -9.36 13.50
CA ASN A 67 3.68 -9.04 12.87
C ASN A 67 3.76 -7.56 12.45
N ASN A 68 4.99 -7.08 12.21
CA ASN A 68 5.26 -5.70 11.75
C ASN A 68 4.60 -4.60 12.62
N ASN A 69 4.47 -4.85 13.93
CA ASN A 69 3.77 -3.97 14.87
C ASN A 69 2.32 -3.65 14.45
N GLY A 70 1.65 -4.61 13.80
CA GLY A 70 0.31 -4.45 13.26
C GLY A 70 0.21 -3.42 12.14
N ARG A 71 1.32 -3.08 11.48
CA ARG A 71 1.34 -2.05 10.43
C ARG A 71 1.11 -2.64 9.05
N PHE A 72 0.26 -1.97 8.29
CA PHE A 72 0.06 -2.24 6.87
C PHE A 72 -0.06 -0.93 6.09
N VAL A 73 0.71 -0.78 5.03
CA VAL A 73 0.74 0.44 4.21
C VAL A 73 -0.17 0.29 2.98
N ILE A 74 -1.03 1.27 2.73
CA ILE A 74 -1.80 1.37 1.49
C ILE A 74 -1.48 2.68 0.77
N GLY A 75 -1.51 2.64 -0.56
CA GLY A 75 -1.19 3.78 -1.41
C GLY A 75 0.30 4.10 -1.46
N SER A 76 0.63 5.29 -1.97
CA SER A 76 2.02 5.75 -2.14
C SER A 76 2.10 7.27 -2.22
N ASN A 77 3.29 7.83 -1.96
CA ASN A 77 3.55 9.27 -1.97
C ASN A 77 2.56 10.04 -1.06
N GLU A 78 1.93 11.10 -1.55
CA GLU A 78 0.94 11.91 -0.82
C GLU A 78 -0.37 11.16 -0.52
N LEU A 79 -0.59 10.03 -1.20
CA LEU A 79 -1.71 9.12 -0.99
C LEU A 79 -1.31 7.90 -0.13
N LEU A 80 -0.20 7.98 0.60
CA LEU A 80 0.23 6.93 1.51
C LEU A 80 -0.54 6.99 2.82
N PHE A 81 -0.98 5.83 3.30
CA PHE A 81 -1.59 5.62 4.61
C PHE A 81 -0.91 4.44 5.28
N GLU A 82 -0.24 4.68 6.41
CA GLU A 82 0.26 3.61 7.26
C GLU A 82 -0.81 3.28 8.30
N THR A 83 -1.51 2.17 8.11
CA THR A 83 -2.52 1.71 9.06
C THR A 83 -1.84 0.97 10.20
N ALA A 84 -2.36 1.08 11.42
CA ALA A 84 -1.84 0.39 12.60
C ALA A 84 -2.97 -0.26 13.38
N TRP A 85 -2.80 -1.54 13.67
CA TRP A 85 -3.83 -2.40 14.24
C TRP A 85 -3.31 -3.19 15.42
N SER A 86 -4.20 -3.53 16.35
CA SER A 86 -3.88 -4.52 17.38
C SER A 86 -5.10 -5.31 17.81
N LYS A 87 -4.83 -6.47 18.40
CA LYS A 87 -5.82 -7.37 18.97
C LYS A 87 -6.79 -6.64 19.92
N ALA A 88 -8.09 -6.93 19.78
CA ALA A 88 -9.12 -6.54 20.74
C ALA A 88 -9.98 -7.75 21.13
N SER A 89 -10.61 -8.41 20.16
CA SER A 89 -11.30 -9.71 20.32
C SER A 89 -11.32 -10.50 19.01
N ASP A 90 -12.06 -11.61 19.01
CA ASP A 90 -12.40 -12.43 17.84
C ASP A 90 -13.48 -11.81 16.94
N GLU A 91 -14.02 -10.64 17.28
CA GLU A 91 -15.04 -9.91 16.49
C GLU A 91 -14.71 -8.43 16.30
N SER A 92 -13.61 -7.96 16.91
CA SER A 92 -13.26 -6.54 16.93
C SER A 92 -11.75 -6.34 16.93
N ILE A 93 -11.31 -5.22 16.37
CA ILE A 93 -9.89 -4.89 16.25
C ILE A 93 -9.64 -3.43 16.60
N HIS A 94 -8.55 -3.13 17.31
CA HIS A 94 -8.17 -1.75 17.55
C HIS A 94 -7.45 -1.16 16.35
N VAL A 95 -7.73 0.09 16.04
CA VAL A 95 -7.06 0.89 15.01
C VAL A 95 -6.59 2.22 15.57
N TYR A 96 -5.43 2.69 15.13
CA TYR A 96 -4.74 3.84 15.72
C TYR A 96 -4.36 4.91 14.69
N ASN A 97 -4.29 6.16 15.14
CA ASN A 97 -3.67 7.28 14.41
C ASN A 97 -2.22 7.56 14.83
N ASP A 98 -1.57 6.63 15.54
CA ASP A 98 -0.17 6.75 15.96
C ASP A 98 0.87 6.88 14.83
N PRO A 99 0.69 6.26 13.64
CA PRO A 99 1.63 6.42 12.55
C PRO A 99 1.75 7.88 12.09
N ALA A 100 2.98 8.36 11.85
CA ALA A 100 3.23 9.77 11.51
C ALA A 100 2.59 10.21 10.18
N SER A 101 2.27 9.27 9.29
CA SER A 101 1.54 9.55 8.05
C SER A 101 0.03 9.74 8.29
N ILE A 102 -0.50 9.39 9.46
CA ILE A 102 -1.93 9.47 9.78
C ILE A 102 -2.17 10.67 10.69
N LYS A 103 -3.13 11.50 10.30
CA LYS A 103 -3.60 12.64 11.09
C LYS A 103 -4.76 12.25 11.99
N GLY A 104 -5.65 11.37 11.53
CA GLY A 104 -6.79 10.92 12.31
C GLY A 104 -7.41 9.64 11.79
N VAL A 105 -8.16 8.97 12.66
CA VAL A 105 -9.00 7.81 12.33
C VAL A 105 -10.41 8.00 12.90
N ALA A 106 -11.42 7.71 12.10
CA ALA A 106 -12.82 7.83 12.48
C ALA A 106 -13.58 6.53 12.19
N LEU A 107 -14.50 6.16 13.08
CA LEU A 107 -15.43 5.06 12.87
C LEU A 107 -16.69 5.58 12.15
N VAL A 108 -17.04 4.94 11.04
CA VAL A 108 -18.23 5.28 10.26
C VAL A 108 -19.44 4.55 10.84
N LYS A 109 -20.47 5.30 11.21
CA LYS A 109 -21.72 4.74 11.74
C LYS A 109 -22.83 4.78 10.70
N GLY A 110 -23.63 3.72 10.63
CA GLY A 110 -24.84 3.66 9.80
C GLY A 110 -24.60 3.56 8.29
N VAL A 111 -23.40 3.18 7.86
CA VAL A 111 -23.05 3.00 6.44
C VAL A 111 -22.47 1.60 6.24
N SER A 112 -23.05 0.81 5.32
CA SER A 112 -22.70 -0.59 5.12
C SER A 112 -21.64 -0.84 4.03
N ALA A 113 -21.36 0.16 3.19
CA ALA A 113 -20.42 0.05 2.08
C ALA A 113 -19.64 1.36 1.88
N ILE A 114 -18.36 1.24 1.50
CA ILE A 114 -17.45 2.37 1.33
C ILE A 114 -18.02 3.41 0.34
N ASN A 115 -18.60 2.94 -0.77
CA ASN A 115 -19.16 3.81 -1.80
C ASN A 115 -20.42 4.58 -1.38
N LEU A 116 -20.95 4.35 -0.18
CA LEU A 116 -22.08 5.12 0.35
C LEU A 116 -21.62 6.31 1.20
N ILE A 117 -20.32 6.45 1.47
CA ILE A 117 -19.75 7.57 2.21
C ILE A 117 -19.76 8.81 1.32
N SER A 118 -20.62 9.78 1.66
CA SER A 118 -20.76 11.04 0.93
C SER A 118 -19.76 12.12 1.37
N ASN A 119 -19.35 12.12 2.64
CA ASN A 119 -18.40 13.09 3.18
C ASN A 119 -17.55 12.49 4.32
N ALA A 120 -16.33 12.10 4.00
CA ALA A 120 -15.34 11.55 4.93
C ALA A 120 -14.98 12.52 6.07
N LYS A 121 -14.96 13.83 5.79
CA LYS A 121 -14.51 14.86 6.74
C LYS A 121 -15.51 15.13 7.86
N SER A 122 -16.77 14.71 7.71
CA SER A 122 -17.80 14.95 8.75
C SER A 122 -17.75 13.96 9.91
N TYR A 123 -16.95 12.90 9.83
CA TYR A 123 -16.82 11.95 10.91
C TYR A 123 -15.94 12.49 12.04
N ASP A 124 -16.02 11.86 13.22
CA ASP A 124 -15.28 12.29 14.41
C ASP A 124 -13.87 11.66 14.43
N PHE A 125 -12.85 12.50 14.27
CA PHE A 125 -11.42 12.14 14.28
C PHE A 125 -10.71 12.50 15.60
N SER A 126 -11.45 12.92 16.64
CA SER A 126 -10.88 13.42 17.90
C SER A 126 -10.18 12.35 18.73
N SER A 127 -10.49 11.07 18.50
CA SER A 127 -9.96 9.95 19.27
C SER A 127 -8.67 9.41 18.65
N ARG A 128 -7.70 9.07 19.51
CA ARG A 128 -6.46 8.40 19.10
C ARG A 128 -6.72 7.02 18.47
N SER A 129 -7.71 6.31 18.98
CA SER A 129 -8.05 4.96 18.53
C SER A 129 -9.55 4.78 18.32
N ARG A 130 -9.89 3.79 17.49
CA ARG A 130 -11.24 3.24 17.32
C ARG A 130 -11.17 1.72 17.44
N THR A 131 -12.32 1.10 17.67
CA THR A 131 -12.44 -0.37 17.77
C THR A 131 -13.56 -0.84 16.84
N PRO A 132 -13.36 -0.84 15.52
CA PRO A 132 -14.32 -1.41 14.59
C PRO A 132 -14.53 -2.91 14.80
N GLN A 133 -15.73 -3.37 14.48
CA GLN A 133 -16.09 -4.78 14.37
C GLN A 133 -16.03 -5.24 12.90
N GLU A 134 -16.19 -6.53 12.67
CA GLU A 134 -16.40 -7.05 11.32
C GLU A 134 -17.58 -6.34 10.61
N GLY A 135 -17.37 -5.95 9.36
CA GLY A 135 -18.34 -5.19 8.57
C GLY A 135 -18.30 -3.68 8.79
N ASP A 136 -17.71 -3.19 9.88
CA ASP A 136 -17.55 -1.75 10.10
C ASP A 136 -16.57 -1.12 9.11
N ILE A 137 -16.74 0.19 8.92
CA ILE A 137 -15.86 1.00 8.09
C ILE A 137 -15.16 2.03 8.97
N VAL A 138 -13.86 2.16 8.78
CA VAL A 138 -13.06 3.26 9.34
C VAL A 138 -12.54 4.15 8.23
N VAL A 139 -12.48 5.45 8.49
CA VAL A 139 -11.90 6.44 7.59
C VAL A 139 -10.62 6.96 8.21
N PHE A 140 -9.57 7.03 7.40
CA PHE A 140 -8.30 7.65 7.73
C PHE A 140 -8.18 9.00 7.02
N GLU A 141 -7.68 10.00 7.73
CA GLU A 141 -7.12 11.23 7.16
C GLU A 141 -5.60 11.14 7.29
N ASN A 142 -4.86 11.29 6.20
CA ASN A 142 -3.39 11.32 6.26
C ASN A 142 -2.86 12.74 6.51
N SER A 143 -1.55 12.86 6.76
CA SER A 143 -0.89 14.14 7.03
C SER A 143 -0.91 15.12 5.84
N TYR A 144 -1.21 14.64 4.63
CA TYR A 144 -1.42 15.44 3.42
C TYR A 144 -2.89 15.88 3.23
N GLY A 145 -3.81 15.49 4.12
CA GLY A 145 -5.24 15.83 4.03
C GLY A 145 -6.04 14.97 3.05
N ASN A 146 -5.48 13.84 2.60
CA ASN A 146 -6.18 12.85 1.78
C ASN A 146 -6.92 11.83 2.63
N PHE A 147 -7.94 11.19 2.06
CA PHE A 147 -8.80 10.24 2.77
C PHE A 147 -8.72 8.83 2.20
N ALA A 148 -8.73 7.84 3.09
CA ALA A 148 -8.91 6.44 2.75
C ALA A 148 -10.03 5.84 3.62
N ALA A 149 -10.89 5.03 3.01
CA ALA A 149 -11.89 4.26 3.72
C ALA A 149 -11.47 2.79 3.72
N VAL A 150 -11.55 2.15 4.89
CA VAL A 150 -11.17 0.76 5.12
C VAL A 150 -12.34 0.04 5.77
N LYS A 151 -12.85 -1.02 5.12
CA LYS A 151 -13.88 -1.89 5.66
C LYS A 151 -13.25 -3.15 6.23
N ILE A 152 -13.60 -3.49 7.47
CA ILE A 152 -13.18 -4.73 8.10
C ILE A 152 -14.00 -5.88 7.51
N ILE A 153 -13.32 -6.91 7.02
CA ILE A 153 -13.97 -8.07 6.38
C ILE A 153 -13.97 -9.29 7.28
N ASP A 154 -12.85 -9.57 7.94
CA ASP A 154 -12.65 -10.78 8.75
C ASP A 154 -11.53 -10.53 9.78
N ILE A 155 -11.72 -11.00 11.01
CA ILE A 155 -10.76 -10.92 12.11
C ILE A 155 -10.54 -12.32 12.67
N LYS A 156 -9.28 -12.76 12.70
CA LYS A 156 -8.88 -14.02 13.36
C LYS A 156 -8.00 -13.75 14.56
N ASP A 157 -8.21 -14.51 15.64
CA ASP A 157 -7.46 -14.38 16.89
C ASP A 157 -6.91 -15.74 17.36
N ASN A 158 -5.58 -15.84 17.39
CA ASN A 158 -4.88 -17.07 17.77
C ASN A 158 -4.96 -17.44 19.25
N THR A 159 -5.45 -16.54 20.10
CA THR A 159 -5.67 -16.81 21.53
C THR A 159 -7.08 -17.33 21.81
N ARG A 160 -7.91 -17.43 20.77
CA ARG A 160 -9.30 -17.87 20.84
C ARG A 160 -9.52 -19.11 19.97
N ASN A 161 -10.22 -18.94 18.85
CA ASN A 161 -10.71 -20.05 18.03
C ASN A 161 -9.89 -20.25 16.75
N ASP A 162 -8.95 -19.35 16.45
CA ASP A 162 -8.11 -19.42 15.25
C ASP A 162 -6.69 -19.89 15.57
N SER A 163 -5.96 -20.25 14.51
CA SER A 163 -4.55 -20.65 14.61
C SER A 163 -3.57 -19.49 14.41
N ILE A 164 -4.04 -18.36 13.88
CA ILE A 164 -3.23 -17.19 13.52
C ILE A 164 -3.97 -15.89 13.81
N ASP A 165 -3.22 -14.83 14.09
CA ASP A 165 -3.74 -13.47 14.15
C ASP A 165 -3.78 -12.91 12.73
N GLU A 166 -4.97 -12.68 12.17
CA GLU A 166 -5.12 -12.25 10.78
C GLU A 166 -6.23 -11.21 10.63
N LEU A 167 -5.94 -10.13 9.90
CA LEU A 167 -6.94 -9.12 9.55
C LEU A 167 -7.11 -9.12 8.03
N THR A 168 -8.34 -9.33 7.59
CA THR A 168 -8.74 -9.07 6.20
C THR A 168 -9.54 -7.78 6.13
N PHE A 169 -9.14 -6.89 5.21
CA PHE A 169 -9.83 -5.64 4.99
C PHE A 169 -9.91 -5.28 3.51
N GLU A 170 -10.95 -4.52 3.16
CA GLU A 170 -11.08 -3.83 1.87
C GLU A 170 -10.81 -2.35 2.04
N TYR A 171 -10.27 -1.72 1.03
CA TYR A 171 -10.00 -0.29 1.09
C TYR A 171 -10.17 0.41 -0.25
N VAL A 172 -10.48 1.70 -0.16
CA VAL A 172 -10.47 2.66 -1.25
C VAL A 172 -9.77 3.92 -0.75
N ILE A 173 -8.83 4.42 -1.54
CA ILE A 173 -8.15 5.70 -1.35
C ILE A 173 -8.76 6.69 -2.32
N ASN A 174 -9.18 7.84 -1.80
CA ASN A 174 -9.69 8.92 -2.63
C ASN A 174 -8.51 9.78 -3.09
N PRO A 175 -8.23 9.87 -4.40
CA PRO A 175 -7.22 10.79 -4.89
C PRO A 175 -7.67 12.24 -4.69
N ASP A 176 -6.70 13.16 -4.71
CA ASP A 176 -6.94 14.61 -4.81
C ASP A 176 -7.76 15.25 -3.66
N GLY A 177 -7.71 14.66 -2.46
CA GLY A 177 -8.35 15.21 -1.26
C GLY A 177 -9.88 15.17 -1.26
N HIS A 178 -10.50 14.46 -2.21
CA HIS A 178 -11.93 14.29 -2.25
C HIS A 178 -12.46 13.56 -1.00
N THR A 179 -13.64 13.94 -0.54
CA THR A 179 -14.26 13.37 0.67
C THR A 179 -15.40 12.40 0.36
N ASN A 180 -15.81 12.26 -0.90
CA ASN A 180 -16.89 11.38 -1.33
C ASN A 180 -16.33 10.11 -2.00
N PHE A 181 -16.82 8.94 -1.58
CA PHE A 181 -16.36 7.63 -2.08
C PHE A 181 -17.33 6.98 -3.08
N ARG A 182 -18.40 7.68 -3.48
CA ARG A 182 -19.33 7.22 -4.54
C ARG A 182 -18.66 7.04 -5.89
#